data_AF-A0A415ERG5-F1
#
_entry.id   AF-A0A415ERG5-F1
#
_cell.length_a   1.000
_cell.length_b   1.000
_cell.length_c   1.000
_cell.angle_alpha   90.00
_cell.angle_beta   90.00
_cell.angle_gamma   90.00
#
_symmetry.space_group_name_H-M   'P 1'
#
loop_
_entity.id
_entity.type
_entity.pdbx_description
1 polymer ?
#
loop_
_entity_poly.entity_id
_entity_poly.type
_entity_poly.pdbx_seq_one_letter_code
_entity_poly.pdbx_strand_id
1 'polypeptide(L)'
;MKKTTILFGIAALGLLAGCTQNNTGNSEPAQNSSSSTAVASSSETTSSQVTDSSSSSAAIANGGLPTVTVEEAIQIFQDKYPDAAITSIDLDTSFGNYFYQVEGVDDTNEFELKIDAETKETSEERTEKLDADEQNGVKKDADQLDLTNLLSLEEISDIAVKEAGGGQATDWSLDKEMNVTYWEVKVEDGNKQTDVKINAQTGEVLETELDD
;
A
#
# COMPACT_ATOMS: atom_id res chain seq x y z
N MET A 1 10.59 28.48 -0.06
CA MET A 1 10.98 27.95 -1.38
C MET A 1 11.93 26.76 -1.18
N LYS A 2 11.37 25.59 -0.88
CA LYS A 2 12.13 24.34 -0.77
C LYS A 2 12.12 23.70 -2.16
N LYS A 3 13.29 23.32 -2.66
CA LYS A 3 13.50 22.88 -4.04
C LYS A 3 13.38 21.36 -4.11
N THR A 4 12.31 20.86 -4.72
CA THR A 4 12.19 19.45 -5.11
C THR A 4 13.13 19.20 -6.28
N THR A 5 14.15 18.37 -6.08
CA THR A 5 15.08 17.98 -7.15
C THR A 5 14.70 16.58 -7.61
N ILE A 6 13.89 16.53 -8.67
CA ILE A 6 13.61 15.31 -9.45
C ILE A 6 14.87 15.00 -10.26
N LEU A 7 15.52 13.87 -9.97
CA LEU A 7 16.65 13.40 -10.77
C LEU A 7 16.13 12.59 -11.95
N PHE A 8 16.19 13.20 -13.14
CA PHE A 8 15.93 12.55 -14.42
C PHE A 8 17.03 11.54 -14.76
N GLY A 9 16.60 10.40 -15.28
CA GLY A 9 17.42 9.25 -15.64
C GLY A 9 18.56 9.52 -16.62
N ILE A 10 19.61 8.70 -16.46
CA ILE A 10 20.71 8.58 -17.41
C ILE A 10 20.58 7.22 -18.09
N ALA A 11 20.22 7.28 -19.37
CA ALA A 11 20.25 6.16 -20.30
C ALA A 11 21.70 5.67 -20.47
N ALA A 12 21.95 4.39 -20.14
CA ALA A 12 23.18 3.69 -20.49
C ALA A 12 22.94 2.79 -21.70
N LEU A 13 23.49 3.20 -22.85
CA LEU A 13 23.70 2.35 -24.02
C LEU A 13 24.77 1.30 -23.71
N GLY A 14 24.38 0.01 -23.74
CA GLY A 14 25.29 -1.13 -23.70
C GLY A 14 25.07 -2.04 -24.91
N LEU A 15 25.98 -1.97 -25.88
CA LEU A 15 26.09 -2.88 -27.02
C LEU A 15 26.65 -4.24 -26.57
N LEU A 16 25.97 -5.34 -26.90
CA LEU A 16 26.61 -6.64 -27.06
C LEU A 16 26.11 -7.33 -28.32
N ALA A 17 27.03 -7.50 -29.27
CA ALA A 17 26.93 -8.40 -30.41
C ALA A 17 27.54 -9.76 -30.05
N GLY A 18 26.93 -10.85 -30.50
CA GLY A 18 27.50 -12.20 -30.38
C GLY A 18 26.59 -13.28 -30.94
N CYS A 19 26.78 -13.63 -32.21
CA CYS A 19 26.11 -14.72 -32.92
C CYS A 19 26.51 -16.10 -32.37
N THR A 20 25.60 -17.09 -32.40
CA THR A 20 25.96 -18.46 -32.77
C THR A 20 24.78 -19.19 -33.39
N GLN A 21 25.12 -19.83 -34.51
CA GLN A 21 24.30 -20.58 -35.44
C GLN A 21 24.07 -22.01 -34.95
N ASN A 22 22.85 -22.55 -35.10
CA ASN A 22 22.73 -23.99 -35.29
C ASN A 22 21.52 -24.39 -36.14
N ASN A 23 21.67 -25.58 -36.71
CA ASN A 23 21.21 -26.05 -37.99
C ASN A 23 19.83 -26.74 -37.93
N THR A 24 19.06 -26.52 -38.99
CA THR A 24 18.07 -27.39 -39.65
C THR A 24 17.72 -28.73 -38.99
N GLY A 25 16.43 -28.89 -38.66
CA GLY A 25 15.80 -30.18 -38.36
C GLY A 25 14.29 -30.08 -38.54
N ASN A 26 13.83 -30.39 -39.76
CA ASN A 26 12.43 -30.53 -40.13
C ASN A 26 11.86 -31.85 -39.59
N SER A 27 10.70 -31.83 -38.89
CA SER A 27 9.62 -32.83 -38.97
C SER A 27 8.43 -32.40 -38.09
N GLU A 28 7.34 -32.03 -38.76
CA GLU A 28 5.93 -31.95 -38.31
C GLU A 28 5.37 -33.34 -37.88
N PRO A 29 4.08 -33.52 -37.46
CA PRO A 29 2.97 -32.55 -37.34
C PRO A 29 2.08 -32.65 -36.07
N ALA A 30 1.03 -31.81 -36.09
CA ALA A 30 -0.33 -32.01 -35.53
C ALA A 30 -0.57 -31.38 -34.12
N GLN A 31 -1.66 -30.67 -33.79
CA GLN A 31 -2.95 -30.41 -34.42
C GLN A 31 -3.44 -29.00 -34.02
N ASN A 32 -4.18 -28.35 -34.91
CA ASN A 32 -4.93 -27.11 -34.65
C ASN A 32 -6.43 -27.41 -34.58
N SER A 33 -7.11 -26.63 -33.74
CA SER A 33 -8.55 -26.29 -33.72
C SER A 33 -9.55 -27.34 -33.24
N SER A 34 -10.28 -26.96 -32.17
CA SER A 34 -11.74 -26.84 -32.14
C SER A 34 -12.17 -26.48 -30.70
N SER A 35 -12.55 -25.23 -30.45
CA SER A 35 -13.92 -24.70 -30.56
C SER A 35 -14.81 -25.06 -29.37
N SER A 36 -15.14 -24.00 -28.65
CA SER A 36 -16.11 -23.86 -27.57
C SER A 36 -17.52 -24.26 -27.99
N THR A 37 -18.28 -24.86 -27.08
CA THR A 37 -19.72 -24.62 -26.89
C THR A 37 -20.13 -24.99 -25.47
N ALA A 38 -20.81 -24.04 -24.82
CA ALA A 38 -21.49 -24.15 -23.54
C ALA A 38 -22.78 -25.00 -23.65
N VAL A 39 -23.25 -25.60 -22.54
CA VAL A 39 -24.31 -25.02 -21.67
C VAL A 39 -24.67 -25.95 -20.49
N ALA A 40 -24.81 -25.30 -19.33
CA ALA A 40 -25.75 -25.50 -18.20
C ALA A 40 -26.01 -26.91 -17.61
N SER A 41 -25.84 -27.07 -16.29
CA SER A 41 -26.96 -26.99 -15.32
C SER A 41 -26.51 -27.14 -13.86
N SER A 42 -27.00 -26.22 -13.03
CA SER A 42 -27.39 -26.27 -11.60
C SER A 42 -26.84 -27.36 -10.65
N SER A 43 -26.26 -26.90 -9.53
CA SER A 43 -26.65 -27.36 -8.19
C SER A 43 -26.08 -26.42 -7.11
N GLU A 44 -26.96 -25.88 -6.28
CA GLU A 44 -26.62 -25.18 -5.05
C GLU A 44 -25.92 -26.14 -4.08
N THR A 45 -24.85 -25.70 -3.41
CA THR A 45 -24.44 -26.27 -2.13
C THR A 45 -23.70 -25.20 -1.33
N THR A 46 -24.34 -24.79 -0.24
CA THR A 46 -23.74 -24.16 0.93
C THR A 46 -22.48 -24.93 1.36
N SER A 47 -21.34 -24.25 1.38
CA SER A 47 -20.21 -24.67 2.21
C SER A 47 -19.51 -23.44 2.72
N SER A 48 -19.87 -23.05 3.95
CA SER A 48 -19.04 -22.23 4.81
C SER A 48 -17.68 -22.92 4.93
N GLN A 49 -16.69 -22.42 4.20
CA GLN A 49 -15.32 -22.81 4.42
C GLN A 49 -14.73 -21.76 5.36
N VAL A 50 -14.79 -22.08 6.65
CA VAL A 50 -13.84 -21.57 7.62
C VAL A 50 -12.46 -22.04 7.16
N THR A 51 -11.72 -21.16 6.51
CA THR A 51 -10.28 -21.34 6.31
C THR A 51 -9.58 -20.79 7.54
N ASP A 52 -8.93 -21.73 8.21
CA ASP A 52 -8.03 -21.59 9.34
C ASP A 52 -6.97 -20.51 9.04
N SER A 53 -7.12 -19.34 9.65
CA SER A 53 -6.16 -18.23 9.65
C SER A 53 -4.94 -18.61 10.48
N SER A 54 -4.03 -19.36 9.87
CA SER A 54 -2.79 -19.81 10.51
C SER A 54 -1.58 -19.67 9.56
N SER A 55 -1.55 -18.65 8.72
CA SER A 55 -0.42 -18.41 7.78
C SER A 55 0.03 -16.94 7.67
N SER A 56 -0.67 -15.99 8.29
CA SER A 56 -0.44 -14.55 8.13
C SER A 56 0.82 -14.00 8.84
N SER A 57 1.46 -14.78 9.71
CA SER A 57 2.69 -14.34 10.39
C SER A 57 3.94 -14.32 9.50
N ALA A 58 3.88 -14.86 8.27
CA ALA A 58 5.01 -14.88 7.35
C ALA A 58 5.06 -13.68 6.40
N ALA A 59 3.93 -13.02 6.16
CA ALA A 59 3.82 -11.89 5.25
C ALA A 59 4.25 -10.56 5.90
N ILE A 60 4.42 -10.52 7.23
CA ILE A 60 4.61 -9.28 7.98
C ILE A 60 5.89 -9.36 8.81
N ALA A 61 6.71 -8.32 8.72
CA ALA A 61 7.96 -8.23 9.46
C ALA A 61 7.75 -8.01 10.97
N ASN A 62 8.86 -8.09 11.72
CA ASN A 62 8.93 -7.72 13.15
C ASN A 62 8.01 -8.52 14.11
N GLY A 63 7.58 -9.72 13.72
CA GLY A 63 6.82 -10.60 14.61
C GLY A 63 5.31 -10.36 14.63
N GLY A 64 4.79 -9.52 13.72
CA GLY A 64 3.37 -9.33 13.49
C GLY A 64 2.97 -7.87 13.33
N LEU A 65 1.66 -7.64 13.19
CA LEU A 65 1.06 -6.29 13.16
C LEU A 65 1.10 -5.62 14.56
N PRO A 66 1.08 -4.28 14.61
CA PRO A 66 0.97 -3.55 15.87
C PRO A 66 -0.30 -3.92 16.65
N THR A 67 -0.25 -3.72 17.97
CA THR A 67 -1.43 -3.95 18.84
C THR A 67 -2.49 -2.88 18.65
N VAL A 68 -2.05 -1.63 18.45
CA VAL A 68 -2.93 -0.51 18.12
C VAL A 68 -3.29 -0.61 16.65
N THR A 69 -4.58 -0.69 16.38
CA THR A 69 -5.11 -0.78 15.01
C THR A 69 -5.14 0.57 14.32
N VAL A 70 -5.22 0.57 12.98
CA VAL A 70 -5.42 1.80 12.18
C VAL A 70 -6.68 2.54 12.63
N GLU A 71 -7.77 1.82 12.91
CA GLU A 71 -9.02 2.42 13.39
C GLU A 71 -8.83 3.14 14.74
N GLU A 72 -8.07 2.55 15.67
CA GLU A 72 -7.76 3.19 16.95
C GLU A 72 -6.86 4.43 16.77
N ALA A 73 -5.87 4.38 15.87
CA ALA A 73 -5.04 5.54 15.55
C ALA A 73 -5.87 6.70 14.97
N ILE A 74 -6.80 6.38 14.06
CA ILE A 74 -7.78 7.32 13.51
C ILE A 74 -8.62 7.95 14.62
N GLN A 75 -9.15 7.15 15.55
CA GLN A 75 -9.95 7.63 16.67
C GLN A 75 -9.14 8.54 17.61
N ILE A 76 -7.92 8.15 17.95
CA ILE A 76 -7.03 8.96 18.81
C ILE A 76 -6.77 10.34 18.18
N PHE A 77 -6.52 10.38 16.87
CA PHE A 77 -6.32 11.65 16.15
C PHE A 77 -7.59 12.50 16.14
N GLN A 78 -8.74 11.91 15.79
CA GLN A 78 -10.02 12.65 15.70
C GLN A 78 -10.53 13.12 17.06
N ASP A 79 -10.32 12.36 18.14
CA ASP A 79 -10.65 12.79 19.50
C ASP A 79 -9.87 14.05 19.91
N LYS A 80 -8.64 14.17 19.42
CA LYS A 80 -7.77 15.32 19.68
C LYS A 80 -8.08 16.52 18.78
N TYR A 81 -8.34 16.27 17.49
CA TYR A 81 -8.59 17.28 16.47
C TYR A 81 -9.95 17.02 15.79
N PRO A 82 -11.08 17.31 16.47
CA PRO A 82 -12.42 16.89 16.04
C PRO A 82 -12.91 17.49 14.71
N ASP A 83 -12.33 18.63 14.30
CA ASP A 83 -12.68 19.32 13.06
C ASP A 83 -11.72 18.99 11.90
N ALA A 84 -10.61 18.30 12.19
CA ALA A 84 -9.60 17.95 11.21
C ALA A 84 -10.00 16.72 10.40
N ALA A 85 -9.77 16.76 9.09
CA ALA A 85 -9.81 15.57 8.24
C ALA A 85 -8.41 14.97 8.13
N ILE A 86 -8.30 13.66 8.26
CA ILE A 86 -7.04 12.94 8.07
C ILE A 86 -6.67 12.96 6.58
N THR A 87 -5.41 13.26 6.30
CA THR A 87 -4.82 13.38 4.96
C THR A 87 -3.75 12.32 4.70
N SER A 88 -3.07 11.82 5.73
CA SER A 88 -2.13 10.69 5.63
C SER A 88 -2.13 9.86 6.92
N ILE A 89 -1.85 8.57 6.78
CA ILE A 89 -1.47 7.68 7.90
C ILE A 89 -0.26 6.85 7.46
N ASP A 90 0.88 7.11 8.10
CA ASP A 90 2.08 6.30 7.93
C ASP A 90 2.27 5.37 9.13
N LEU A 91 2.56 4.11 8.86
CA LEU A 91 2.94 3.10 9.83
C LEU A 91 4.34 2.58 9.47
N ASP A 92 5.34 3.12 10.15
CA ASP A 92 6.74 2.72 9.96
C ASP A 92 7.31 2.02 11.19
N THR A 93 8.39 1.26 10.95
CA THR A 93 9.18 0.66 12.03
C THR A 93 10.38 1.55 12.36
N SER A 94 10.31 2.25 13.49
CA SER A 94 11.45 2.98 14.05
C SER A 94 12.05 2.22 15.24
N PHE A 95 13.29 1.75 15.13
CA PHE A 95 14.04 1.05 16.21
C PHE A 95 13.36 -0.23 16.77
N GLY A 96 12.54 -0.90 15.97
CA GLY A 96 11.91 -2.18 16.31
C GLY A 96 10.52 -2.07 16.93
N ASN A 97 9.99 -0.86 17.08
CA ASN A 97 8.59 -0.63 17.47
C ASN A 97 7.88 0.11 16.34
N TYR A 98 6.60 -0.20 16.14
CA TYR A 98 5.75 0.50 15.19
C TYR A 98 5.27 1.84 15.75
N PHE A 99 5.24 2.86 14.90
CA PHE A 99 4.59 4.13 15.20
C PHE A 99 3.67 4.53 14.07
N TYR A 100 2.49 5.02 14.42
CA TYR A 100 1.68 5.77 13.46
C TYR A 100 2.14 7.22 13.44
N GLN A 101 2.28 7.81 12.27
CA GLN A 101 2.25 9.26 12.06
C GLN A 101 0.94 9.56 11.33
N VAL A 102 0.05 10.28 12.00
CA VAL A 102 -1.24 10.68 11.44
C VAL A 102 -1.18 12.17 11.14
N GLU A 103 -1.42 12.52 9.88
CA GLU A 103 -1.54 13.90 9.42
C GLU A 103 -3.00 14.24 9.12
N GLY A 104 -3.38 15.48 9.37
CA GLY A 104 -4.70 15.96 9.02
C GLY A 104 -4.82 17.47 9.02
N VAL A 105 -5.88 17.98 8.43
CA VAL A 105 -6.08 19.42 8.20
C VAL A 105 -7.46 19.87 8.65
N ASP A 106 -7.53 21.04 9.29
CA ASP A 106 -8.75 21.83 9.42
C ASP A 106 -8.80 22.93 8.35
N ASP A 107 -9.71 23.90 8.48
CA ASP A 107 -9.82 25.00 7.51
C ASP A 107 -8.60 25.95 7.47
N THR A 108 -7.71 25.86 8.45
CA THR A 108 -6.65 26.84 8.70
C THR A 108 -5.28 26.25 9.06
N ASN A 109 -5.24 25.03 9.57
CA ASN A 109 -4.03 24.39 10.09
C ASN A 109 -3.89 22.96 9.55
N GLU A 110 -2.63 22.53 9.49
CA GLU A 110 -2.19 21.15 9.36
C GLU A 110 -1.68 20.65 10.71
N PHE A 111 -1.96 19.39 11.00
CA PHE A 111 -1.63 18.72 12.24
C PHE A 111 -0.86 17.45 11.95
N GLU A 112 0.16 17.19 12.75
CA GLU A 112 0.91 15.93 12.78
C GLU A 112 0.82 15.36 14.20
N LEU A 113 0.51 14.07 14.32
CA LEU A 113 0.47 13.36 15.59
C LEU A 113 1.16 12.01 15.44
N LYS A 114 2.20 11.77 16.24
CA LYS A 114 2.82 10.45 16.35
C LYS A 114 2.17 9.63 17.47
N ILE A 115 1.84 8.38 17.20
CA ILE A 115 1.18 7.46 18.15
C ILE A 115 2.01 6.19 18.23
N ASP A 116 2.43 5.81 19.44
CA ASP A 116 3.07 4.54 19.70
C ASP A 116 2.07 3.38 19.48
N ALA A 117 2.38 2.47 18.56
CA ALA A 117 1.45 1.47 18.08
C ALA A 117 1.33 0.23 18.98
N GLU A 118 1.93 0.27 20.18
CA GLU A 118 1.77 -0.73 21.23
C GLU A 118 1.05 -0.14 22.46
N THR A 119 1.45 1.06 22.87
CA THR A 119 1.04 1.68 24.13
C THR A 119 -0.06 2.72 23.99
N LYS A 120 -0.32 3.20 22.76
CA LYS A 120 -1.22 4.33 22.44
C LYS A 120 -0.71 5.68 22.94
N GLU A 121 0.51 5.76 23.47
CA GLU A 121 1.08 7.04 23.90
C GLU A 121 1.30 7.95 22.69
N THR A 122 0.84 9.20 22.80
CA THR A 122 1.04 10.20 21.75
C THR A 122 2.35 10.96 21.99
N SER A 123 3.06 11.25 20.90
CA SER A 123 4.27 12.05 20.86
C SER A 123 4.27 12.93 19.62
N GLU A 124 5.30 13.76 19.45
CA GLU A 124 5.49 14.68 18.30
C GLU A 124 4.18 15.28 17.77
N GLU A 125 3.75 16.34 18.44
CA GLU A 125 2.53 17.06 18.10
C GLU A 125 2.93 18.36 17.40
N ARG A 126 2.63 18.45 16.11
CA ARG A 126 2.91 19.67 15.33
C ARG A 126 1.61 20.28 14.85
N THR A 127 1.61 21.61 14.80
CA THR A 127 0.55 22.40 14.21
C THR A 127 1.20 23.47 13.37
N GLU A 128 0.95 23.42 12.07
CA GLU A 128 1.43 24.41 11.12
C GLU A 128 0.23 25.12 10.49
N LYS A 129 0.37 26.42 10.26
CA LYS A 129 -0.68 27.18 9.59
C LYS A 129 -0.60 26.91 8.09
N LEU A 130 -1.73 26.58 7.48
CA LEU A 130 -1.83 26.41 6.04
C LEU A 130 -1.47 27.68 5.28
N ASP A 131 -0.94 27.51 4.07
CA ASP A 131 -0.75 28.65 3.16
C ASP A 131 -2.10 29.25 2.76
N ALA A 132 -2.10 30.52 2.36
CA ALA A 132 -3.34 31.27 2.19
C ALA A 132 -4.28 30.69 1.11
N ASP A 133 -3.71 30.02 0.11
CA ASP A 133 -4.40 29.34 -0.99
C ASP A 133 -4.87 27.92 -0.63
N GLU A 134 -4.44 27.38 0.51
CA GLU A 134 -4.83 26.05 1.01
C GLU A 134 -5.94 26.12 2.09
N GLN A 135 -6.18 27.30 2.65
CA GLN A 135 -7.17 27.55 3.70
C GLN A 135 -8.63 27.51 3.21
N ASN A 136 -9.57 27.57 4.16
CA ASN A 136 -11.02 27.58 3.95
C ASN A 136 -11.54 26.30 3.27
N GLY A 137 -10.99 25.16 3.68
CA GLY A 137 -11.38 23.84 3.20
C GLY A 137 -10.71 23.41 1.89
N VAL A 138 -9.88 24.24 1.24
CA VAL A 138 -9.25 23.89 -0.05
C VAL A 138 -8.36 22.66 0.07
N LYS A 139 -7.41 22.65 1.03
CA LYS A 139 -6.55 21.47 1.25
C LYS A 139 -7.34 20.28 1.78
N LYS A 140 -8.32 20.53 2.65
CA LYS A 140 -9.22 19.50 3.17
C LYS A 140 -9.94 18.76 2.04
N ASP A 141 -10.58 19.47 1.12
CA ASP A 141 -11.26 18.88 -0.03
C ASP A 141 -10.27 18.16 -0.97
N ALA A 142 -9.07 18.72 -1.14
CA ALA A 142 -8.04 18.16 -2.01
C ALA A 142 -7.44 16.86 -1.47
N ASP A 143 -7.20 16.77 -0.15
CA ASP A 143 -6.31 15.77 0.44
C ASP A 143 -7.02 14.82 1.43
N GLN A 144 -8.23 15.14 1.91
CA GLN A 144 -8.96 14.26 2.84
C GLN A 144 -9.09 12.82 2.30
N LEU A 145 -8.71 11.85 3.13
CA LEU A 145 -8.83 10.43 2.82
C LEU A 145 -10.29 9.93 2.94
N ASP A 146 -10.65 8.95 2.12
CA ASP A 146 -11.83 8.12 2.34
C ASP A 146 -11.48 6.96 3.28
N LEU A 147 -11.84 7.12 4.55
CA LEU A 147 -11.59 6.15 5.62
C LEU A 147 -12.72 5.11 5.75
N THR A 148 -13.69 5.08 4.82
CA THR A 148 -14.78 4.12 4.89
C THR A 148 -14.36 2.77 4.33
N ASN A 149 -14.74 1.69 5.03
CA ASN A 149 -14.51 0.30 4.59
C ASN A 149 -13.06 0.00 4.18
N LEU A 150 -12.08 0.51 4.94
CA LEU A 150 -10.68 0.18 4.74
C LEU A 150 -10.49 -1.33 4.92
N LEU A 151 -9.76 -1.96 3.99
CA LEU A 151 -9.24 -3.30 4.18
C LEU A 151 -8.25 -3.32 5.34
N SER A 152 -8.17 -4.47 6.02
CA SER A 152 -7.24 -4.63 7.13
C SER A 152 -5.79 -4.61 6.65
N LEU A 153 -4.86 -4.20 7.53
CA LEU A 153 -3.42 -4.28 7.23
C LEU A 153 -2.99 -5.71 6.88
N GLU A 154 -3.60 -6.73 7.48
CA GLU A 154 -3.32 -8.14 7.15
C GLU A 154 -3.67 -8.45 5.69
N GLU A 155 -4.87 -8.08 5.24
CA GLU A 155 -5.30 -8.29 3.85
C GLU A 155 -4.43 -7.50 2.86
N ILE A 156 -4.10 -6.25 3.20
CA ILE A 156 -3.26 -5.37 2.39
C ILE A 156 -1.84 -5.93 2.28
N SER A 157 -1.26 -6.41 3.39
CA SER A 157 0.06 -7.07 3.39
C SER A 157 0.07 -8.35 2.57
N ASP A 158 -0.97 -9.18 2.68
CA ASP A 158 -1.06 -10.42 1.91
C ASP A 158 -1.12 -10.14 0.40
N ILE A 159 -1.86 -9.11 -0.02
CA ILE A 159 -1.91 -8.66 -1.42
C ILE A 159 -0.52 -8.18 -1.87
N ALA A 160 0.12 -7.30 -1.09
CA ALA A 160 1.41 -6.73 -1.43
C ALA A 160 2.51 -7.79 -1.55
N VAL A 161 2.65 -8.68 -0.57
CA VAL A 161 3.66 -9.75 -0.57
C VAL A 161 3.43 -10.72 -1.73
N LYS A 162 2.17 -11.00 -2.05
CA LYS A 162 1.84 -11.84 -3.21
C LYS A 162 2.23 -11.18 -4.53
N GLU A 163 1.96 -9.88 -4.67
CA GLU A 163 2.31 -9.11 -5.88
C GLU A 163 3.83 -9.00 -6.05
N ALA A 164 4.55 -8.73 -4.96
CA ALA A 164 6.01 -8.70 -4.93
C ALA A 164 6.66 -10.08 -5.20
N GLY A 165 5.89 -11.16 -5.14
CA GLY A 165 6.37 -12.53 -5.38
C GLY A 165 7.04 -13.19 -4.17
N GLY A 166 6.89 -12.61 -2.97
CA GLY A 166 7.51 -13.05 -1.73
C GLY A 166 8.00 -11.89 -0.87
N GLY A 167 8.67 -12.20 0.23
CA GLY A 167 9.19 -11.20 1.17
C GLY A 167 8.26 -10.95 2.36
N GLN A 168 8.48 -9.82 3.03
CA GLN A 168 7.70 -9.37 4.19
C GLN A 168 7.34 -7.90 4.02
N ALA A 169 6.09 -7.54 4.31
CA ALA A 169 5.66 -6.16 4.43
C ALA A 169 6.28 -5.52 5.69
N THR A 170 6.86 -4.32 5.54
CA THR A 170 7.61 -3.63 6.60
C THR A 170 7.06 -2.26 6.97
N ASP A 171 6.49 -1.55 6.00
CA ASP A 171 5.99 -0.18 6.14
C ASP A 171 4.72 -0.02 5.30
N TRP A 172 3.78 0.79 5.82
CA TRP A 172 2.50 1.06 5.17
C TRP A 172 2.20 2.56 5.21
N SER A 173 1.77 3.11 4.08
CA SER A 173 1.34 4.51 3.97
C SER A 173 -0.05 4.56 3.34
N LEU A 174 -1.02 5.17 4.04
CA LEU A 174 -2.36 5.43 3.52
C LEU A 174 -2.43 6.87 3.02
N ASP A 175 -2.55 7.04 1.70
CA ASP A 175 -2.57 8.35 1.04
C ASP A 175 -3.67 8.38 -0.02
N LYS A 176 -3.78 9.47 -0.78
CA LYS A 176 -4.75 9.67 -1.84
C LYS A 176 -4.11 10.27 -3.08
N GLU A 177 -4.38 9.64 -4.21
CA GLU A 177 -4.03 10.16 -5.53
C GLU A 177 -5.25 10.09 -6.45
N MET A 178 -5.52 11.15 -7.21
CA MET A 178 -6.65 11.19 -8.15
C MET A 178 -8.01 10.77 -7.55
N ASN A 179 -8.28 11.17 -6.30
CA ASN A 179 -9.46 10.79 -5.50
C ASN A 179 -9.58 9.30 -5.17
N VAL A 180 -8.50 8.54 -5.27
CA VAL A 180 -8.42 7.15 -4.83
C VAL A 180 -7.56 7.11 -3.58
N THR A 181 -8.15 6.69 -2.45
CA THR A 181 -7.38 6.37 -1.24
C THR A 181 -6.75 4.99 -1.42
N TYR A 182 -5.44 4.91 -1.24
CA TYR A 182 -4.66 3.70 -1.44
C TYR A 182 -3.68 3.47 -0.28
N TRP A 183 -3.36 2.21 -0.04
CA TRP A 183 -2.21 1.82 0.75
C TRP A 183 -1.01 1.65 -0.19
N GLU A 184 0.11 2.27 0.14
CA GLU A 184 1.42 1.89 -0.38
C GLU A 184 2.10 1.01 0.66
N VAL A 185 2.52 -0.18 0.24
CA VAL A 185 3.13 -1.17 1.12
C VAL A 185 4.54 -1.46 0.63
N LYS A 186 5.51 -1.24 1.51
CA LYS A 186 6.88 -1.68 1.28
C LYS A 186 7.03 -3.14 1.61
N VAL A 187 7.54 -3.91 0.65
CA VAL A 187 7.85 -5.34 0.81
C VAL A 187 9.35 -5.58 0.64
N GLU A 188 9.97 -6.20 1.64
CA GLU A 188 11.39 -6.56 1.63
C GLU A 188 11.60 -8.07 1.41
N ASP A 189 12.41 -8.43 0.41
CA ASP A 189 12.93 -9.79 0.19
C ASP A 189 14.46 -9.78 0.05
N GLY A 190 15.14 -9.96 1.19
CA GLY A 190 16.59 -9.91 1.28
C GLY A 190 17.13 -8.48 1.07
N ASN A 191 17.67 -8.20 -0.11
CA ASN A 191 18.16 -6.86 -0.49
C ASN A 191 17.25 -6.16 -1.51
N LYS A 192 16.12 -6.79 -1.86
CA LYS A 192 15.16 -6.21 -2.80
C LYS A 192 14.04 -5.54 -2.02
N GLN A 193 13.66 -4.35 -2.45
CA GLN A 193 12.49 -3.64 -1.97
C GLN A 193 11.50 -3.52 -3.13
N THR A 194 10.23 -3.79 -2.86
CA THR A 194 9.14 -3.56 -3.81
C THR A 194 8.05 -2.78 -3.12
N ASP A 195 7.66 -1.65 -3.69
CA ASP A 195 6.58 -0.82 -3.20
C ASP A 195 5.31 -1.13 -4.03
N VAL A 196 4.23 -1.49 -3.35
CA VAL A 196 2.97 -1.90 -3.99
C VAL A 196 1.86 -0.95 -3.56
N LYS A 197 1.26 -0.22 -4.51
CA LYS A 197 0.08 0.61 -4.25
C LYS A 197 -1.18 -0.20 -4.48
N ILE A 198 -2.06 -0.21 -3.49
CA ILE A 198 -3.26 -1.05 -3.43
C ILE A 198 -4.43 -0.16 -3.05
N ASN A 199 -5.51 -0.18 -3.83
CA ASN A 199 -6.74 0.53 -3.50
C ASN A 199 -7.25 0.09 -2.12
N ALA A 200 -7.42 1.04 -1.20
CA ALA A 200 -7.60 0.73 0.21
C ALA A 200 -8.96 0.09 0.55
N GLN A 201 -9.96 0.19 -0.34
CA GLN A 201 -11.29 -0.39 -0.13
C GLN A 201 -11.50 -1.70 -0.92
N THR A 202 -10.87 -1.83 -2.09
CA THR A 202 -11.13 -2.94 -3.03
C THR A 202 -10.02 -3.98 -3.08
N GLY A 203 -8.80 -3.63 -2.66
CA GLY A 203 -7.63 -4.50 -2.77
C GLY A 203 -7.07 -4.61 -4.19
N GLU A 204 -7.56 -3.80 -5.14
CA GLU A 204 -6.99 -3.72 -6.48
C GLU A 204 -5.56 -3.16 -6.43
N VAL A 205 -4.59 -3.88 -7.01
CA VAL A 205 -3.23 -3.38 -7.20
C VAL A 205 -3.24 -2.29 -8.28
N LEU A 206 -2.81 -1.09 -7.90
CA LEU A 206 -2.78 0.09 -8.75
C LEU A 206 -1.40 0.29 -9.39
N GLU A 207 -0.34 0.03 -8.63
CA GLU A 207 1.04 0.22 -9.06
C GLU A 207 1.98 -0.76 -8.33
N THR A 208 3.09 -1.10 -8.96
CA THR A 208 4.17 -1.89 -8.36
C THR A 208 5.49 -1.36 -8.88
N GLU A 209 6.36 -0.93 -7.98
CA GLU A 209 7.68 -0.38 -8.28
C GLU A 209 8.76 -1.21 -7.59
N LEU A 210 9.81 -1.57 -8.33
CA LEU A 210 10.97 -2.27 -7.81
C LEU A 210 12.08 -1.24 -7.58
N ASP A 211 12.58 -1.13 -6.34
CA ASP A 211 13.72 -0.27 -6.01
C ASP A 211 15.02 -1.07 -6.24
N ASP A 212 15.79 -0.68 -7.26
CA ASP A 212 17.01 -1.35 -7.78
C ASP A 212 18.33 -0.70 -7.30
#